data_AF-A0A0L0UJ65-F1
#
_entry.id   AF-A0A0L0UJ65-F1
#
_cell.length_a   1.000
_cell.length_b   1.000
_cell.length_c   1.000
_cell.angle_alpha   90.00
_cell.angle_beta   90.00
_cell.angle_gamma   90.00
#
_symmetry.space_group_name_H-M   'P 1'
#
loop_
_entity.id
_entity.type
_entity.pdbx_description
1 polymer ?
#
loop_
_entity_poly.entity_id
_entity_poly.type
_entity_poly.pdbx_seq_one_letter_code
_entity_poly.pdbx_strand_id
1 'polypeptide(L)'
;AGKTSLNLRCKTCTASNVAKDLLKKSEQLIKEAEANGFSLSHDTSIKEALATHPVPPDCEIDLVQVASQTNEPLITQEACCWSKILSLQSDFATERPLLQSIIEDAGHICLFLPKFHCELNPIELFWSYIKT
;
A
#
# COMPACT_ATOMS: atom_id res chain seq x y z
N ALA A 1 -34.41 4.11 -19.54
CA ALA A 1 -33.50 3.01 -19.17
C ALA A 1 -32.56 3.52 -18.08
N GLY A 2 -32.66 3.03 -16.85
CA GLY A 2 -31.77 3.44 -15.76
C GLY A 2 -30.38 2.87 -15.99
N LYS A 3 -29.35 3.72 -16.04
CA LYS A 3 -27.95 3.27 -16.15
C LYS A 3 -27.58 2.51 -14.88
N THR A 4 -27.10 1.28 -15.01
CA THR A 4 -26.54 0.50 -13.91
C THR A 4 -25.34 1.24 -13.31
N SER A 5 -25.27 1.30 -11.98
CA SER A 5 -24.14 1.92 -11.29
C SER A 5 -22.83 1.16 -11.59
N LEU A 6 -21.76 1.90 -11.87
CA LEU A 6 -20.44 1.31 -12.11
C LEU A 6 -19.89 0.76 -10.78
N ASN A 7 -19.56 -0.53 -10.76
CA ASN A 7 -18.88 -1.13 -9.61
C ASN A 7 -17.40 -0.73 -9.62
N LEU A 8 -17.08 0.38 -8.96
CA LEU A 8 -15.70 0.87 -8.87
C LEU A 8 -14.80 -0.04 -8.02
N ARG A 9 -15.35 -0.72 -7.01
CA ARG A 9 -14.57 -1.56 -6.09
C ARG A 9 -15.32 -2.85 -5.75
N CYS A 10 -14.73 -4.00 -6.05
CA CYS A 10 -15.27 -5.30 -5.66
C CYS A 10 -14.73 -5.75 -4.30
N LYS A 11 -15.47 -6.64 -3.62
CA LYS A 11 -15.10 -7.15 -2.29
C LYS A 11 -13.72 -7.79 -2.27
N THR A 12 -13.38 -8.58 -3.31
CA THR A 12 -12.06 -9.21 -3.46
C THR A 12 -10.94 -8.18 -3.52
N CYS A 13 -11.09 -7.15 -4.37
CA CYS A 13 -10.10 -6.11 -4.55
C CYS A 13 -10.02 -5.20 -3.30
N THR A 14 -11.09 -5.05 -2.51
CA THR A 14 -11.04 -4.41 -1.18
C THR A 14 -10.27 -5.25 -0.16
N ALA A 15 -10.65 -6.52 0.02
CA ALA A 15 -10.00 -7.43 0.97
C ALA A 15 -8.51 -7.61 0.67
N SER A 16 -8.13 -7.74 -0.61
CA SER A 16 -6.73 -7.84 -1.04
C SER A 16 -5.91 -6.60 -0.66
N ASN A 17 -6.47 -5.39 -0.81
CA ASN A 17 -5.78 -4.17 -0.40
C ASN A 17 -5.58 -4.14 1.12
N VAL A 18 -6.62 -4.46 1.90
CA VAL A 18 -6.51 -4.51 3.36
C VAL A 18 -5.48 -5.56 3.81
N ALA A 19 -5.46 -6.74 3.18
CA ALA A 19 -4.46 -7.77 3.45
C ALA A 19 -3.03 -7.29 3.16
N LYS A 20 -2.81 -6.58 2.04
CA LYS A 20 -1.50 -5.99 1.71
C LYS A 20 -1.08 -4.93 2.72
N ASP A 21 -2.01 -4.10 3.16
CA ASP A 21 -1.75 -3.07 4.17
C ASP A 21 -1.38 -3.70 5.53
N LEU A 22 -2.09 -4.77 5.92
CA LEU A 22 -1.79 -5.54 7.13
C LEU A 22 -0.41 -6.20 7.07
N LEU A 23 -0.07 -6.84 5.94
CA LEU A 23 1.26 -7.44 5.74
C LEU A 23 2.37 -6.40 5.87
N LYS A 24 2.24 -5.29 5.14
CA LYS A 24 3.22 -4.21 5.19
C LYS A 24 3.42 -3.68 6.61
N LYS A 25 2.33 -3.57 7.37
CA LYS A 25 2.40 -3.17 8.77
C LYS A 25 3.07 -4.23 9.65
N SER A 26 2.79 -5.51 9.41
CA SER A 26 3.48 -6.59 10.15
C SER A 26 4.98 -6.63 9.86
N GLU A 27 5.40 -6.38 8.61
CA GLU A 27 6.82 -6.28 8.26
C GLU A 27 7.48 -5.08 8.97
N GLN A 28 6.77 -3.96 9.07
CA GLN A 28 7.26 -2.79 9.78
C GLN A 28 7.47 -3.07 11.27
N LEU A 29 6.51 -3.74 11.93
CA LEU A 29 6.63 -4.13 13.33
C LEU A 29 7.79 -5.10 13.57
N ILE A 30 8.06 -6.02 12.64
CA ILE A 30 9.21 -6.93 12.73
C ILE A 30 10.52 -6.13 12.65
N LYS A 31 10.65 -5.23 11.66
CA LYS A 31 11.84 -4.39 11.50
C LYS A 31 12.08 -3.49 12.72
N GLU A 32 11.02 -2.94 13.28
CA GLU A 32 11.09 -2.11 14.49
C GLU A 32 11.52 -2.93 15.72
N ALA A 33 10.98 -4.14 15.90
CA ALA A 33 11.41 -5.04 16.95
C ALA A 33 12.90 -5.39 16.81
N GLU A 34 13.34 -5.73 15.59
CA GLU A 34 14.74 -6.06 15.28
C GLU A 34 15.68 -4.89 15.55
N ALA A 35 15.30 -3.66 15.16
CA ALA A 35 16.07 -2.45 15.43
C ALA A 35 16.22 -2.19 16.95
N ASN A 36 15.25 -2.62 17.75
CA ASN A 36 15.27 -2.55 19.21
C ASN A 36 15.93 -3.79 19.88
N GLY A 37 16.48 -4.72 19.10
CA GLY A 37 17.16 -5.91 19.60
C GLY A 37 16.24 -7.09 19.97
N PHE A 38 14.97 -7.02 19.60
CA PHE A 38 13.98 -8.08 19.83
C PHE A 38 13.68 -8.85 18.55
N SER A 39 13.34 -10.13 18.67
CA SER A 39 12.86 -10.93 17.54
C SER A 39 11.35 -11.15 17.71
N LEU A 40 10.57 -10.77 16.70
CA LEU A 40 9.12 -10.92 16.67
C LEU A 40 8.75 -11.94 15.59
N SER A 41 7.93 -12.93 15.93
CA SER A 41 7.43 -13.88 14.93
C SER A 41 6.38 -13.23 14.02
N HIS A 42 6.32 -13.71 12.77
CA HIS A 42 5.36 -13.23 11.77
C HIS A 42 3.91 -13.32 12.27
N ASP A 43 3.53 -14.41 12.94
CA ASP A 43 2.19 -14.60 13.50
C ASP A 43 1.84 -13.61 14.61
N THR A 44 2.81 -13.27 15.47
CA THR A 44 2.61 -12.30 16.55
C THR A 44 2.47 -10.89 15.98
N SER A 45 3.29 -10.56 14.98
CA SER A 45 3.27 -9.29 14.28
C SER A 45 1.93 -9.04 13.56
N ILE A 46 1.38 -10.05 12.89
CA ILE A 46 0.09 -9.93 12.21
C ILE A 46 -1.05 -9.67 13.21
N LYS A 47 -1.05 -10.37 14.36
CA LYS A 47 -2.06 -10.16 15.41
C LYS A 47 -2.02 -8.72 15.95
N GLU A 48 -0.83 -8.19 16.17
CA GLU A 48 -0.63 -6.82 16.63
C GLU A 48 -1.05 -5.78 15.56
N ALA A 49 -0.71 -6.02 14.29
CA ALA A 49 -1.12 -5.18 13.18
C ALA A 49 -2.66 -5.11 13.03
N LEU A 50 -3.33 -6.25 13.24
CA LEU A 50 -4.79 -6.35 13.21
C LEU A 50 -5.45 -5.61 14.39
N ALA A 51 -4.83 -5.66 15.57
CA ALA A 51 -5.33 -4.95 16.75
C ALA A 51 -5.27 -3.42 16.60
N THR A 52 -4.25 -2.91 15.90
CA THR A 52 -4.08 -1.46 15.68
C THR A 52 -4.77 -0.93 14.41
N HIS A 53 -5.16 -1.79 13.46
CA HIS A 53 -5.98 -1.43 12.30
C HIS A 53 -7.14 -2.40 12.11
N PRO A 54 -8.32 -2.07 12.69
CA PRO A 54 -9.52 -2.86 12.50
C PRO A 54 -9.90 -2.96 11.02
N VAL A 55 -10.07 -4.20 10.56
CA VAL A 55 -10.56 -4.51 9.22
C VAL A 55 -12.02 -4.05 9.11
N PRO A 56 -12.46 -3.46 7.98
CA PRO A 56 -13.86 -3.12 7.78
C PRO A 56 -14.76 -4.36 7.97
N PRO A 57 -15.92 -4.24 8.65
CA PRO A 57 -16.77 -5.38 9.02
C PRO A 57 -17.30 -6.19 7.82
N ASP A 58 -17.30 -5.60 6.62
CA ASP A 58 -17.73 -6.25 5.38
C ASP A 58 -16.60 -7.05 4.67
N CYS A 59 -15.39 -7.07 5.22
CA CYS A 59 -14.23 -7.75 4.66
C CYS A 59 -13.89 -9.01 5.48
N GLU A 60 -14.33 -10.17 5.01
CA GLU A 60 -13.78 -11.44 5.47
C GLU A 60 -12.35 -11.58 4.93
N ILE A 61 -11.36 -11.48 5.82
CA ILE A 61 -9.95 -11.72 5.48
C ILE A 61 -9.57 -13.07 6.07
N ASP A 62 -9.35 -14.06 5.21
CA ASP A 62 -8.80 -15.34 5.63
C ASP A 62 -7.27 -15.19 5.80
N LEU A 63 -6.82 -15.17 7.06
CA LEU A 63 -5.41 -15.04 7.46
C LEU A 63 -4.49 -16.12 6.85
N VAL A 64 -5.04 -17.28 6.47
CA VAL A 64 -4.29 -18.38 5.83
C VAL A 64 -3.88 -18.05 4.39
N GLN A 65 -4.66 -17.20 3.71
CA GLN A 65 -4.40 -16.79 2.33
C GLN A 65 -3.40 -15.62 2.24
N VAL A 66 -3.26 -14.84 3.31
CA VAL A 66 -2.34 -13.70 3.42
C VAL A 66 -0.87 -14.17 3.39
N ALA A 67 -0.57 -15.29 4.05
CA ALA A 67 0.78 -15.87 4.12
C ALA A 67 1.18 -16.69 2.89
N SER A 68 0.21 -17.03 2.02
CA SER A 68 0.36 -18.04 0.96
C SER A 68 0.33 -17.47 -0.46
N GLN A 69 0.71 -16.19 -0.67
CA GLN A 69 0.89 -15.64 -2.02
C GLN A 69 2.07 -16.35 -2.72
N THR A 70 1.80 -17.56 -3.19
CA THR A 70 2.53 -18.20 -4.27
C THR A 70 2.34 -17.32 -5.50
N ASN A 71 3.45 -16.97 -6.14
CA ASN A 71 3.52 -16.27 -7.42
C ASN A 71 3.00 -17.15 -8.58
N GLU A 72 1.84 -17.79 -8.42
CA GLU A 72 1.17 -18.49 -9.52
C GLU A 72 0.17 -17.52 -10.16
N PRO A 73 0.29 -17.23 -11.47
CA PRO A 73 -0.60 -16.30 -12.13
C PRO A 73 -1.96 -16.99 -12.23
N LEU A 74 -2.88 -16.64 -11.34
CA LEU A 74 -4.28 -16.98 -11.52
C LEU A 74 -4.80 -16.21 -12.73
N ILE A 75 -4.64 -16.82 -13.90
CA ILE A 75 -5.26 -16.41 -15.16
C ILE A 75 -6.75 -16.20 -14.86
N THR A 76 -7.30 -15.04 -15.26
CA THR A 76 -8.70 -14.55 -15.16
C THR A 76 -9.08 -13.53 -14.07
N GLN A 77 -8.26 -12.52 -13.75
CA GLN A 77 -8.70 -11.40 -12.87
C GLN A 77 -8.37 -9.96 -13.35
N GLU A 78 -8.11 -9.74 -14.64
CA GLU A 78 -7.81 -8.39 -15.16
C GLU A 78 -9.00 -7.41 -15.06
N ALA A 79 -10.23 -7.92 -14.86
CA ALA A 79 -11.45 -7.12 -14.86
C ALA A 79 -12.34 -7.28 -13.59
N CYS A 80 -11.75 -7.35 -12.38
CA CYS A 80 -12.52 -7.54 -11.13
C CYS A 80 -13.51 -6.40 -10.81
N CYS A 81 -13.15 -5.16 -11.16
CA CYS A 81 -13.91 -3.94 -10.92
C CYS A 81 -13.39 -2.83 -11.83
N TRP A 82 -14.16 -1.76 -12.00
CA TRP A 82 -13.77 -0.64 -12.86
C TRP A 82 -12.47 0.02 -12.38
N SER A 83 -12.18 0.07 -11.08
CA SER A 83 -10.90 0.58 -10.59
C SER A 83 -9.71 -0.25 -11.09
N LYS A 84 -9.80 -1.58 -11.08
CA LYS A 84 -8.73 -2.45 -11.57
C LYS A 84 -8.56 -2.32 -13.09
N ILE A 85 -9.66 -2.31 -13.83
CA ILE A 85 -9.65 -2.13 -15.29
C ILE A 85 -8.99 -0.81 -15.67
N LEU A 86 -9.39 0.30 -15.03
CA LEU A 86 -8.82 1.62 -15.26
C LEU A 86 -7.33 1.67 -14.91
N SER A 87 -6.92 1.06 -13.79
CA SER A 87 -5.50 1.02 -13.39
C SER A 87 -4.59 0.27 -14.37
N LEU A 88 -5.16 -0.62 -15.18
CA LEU A 88 -4.43 -1.39 -16.19
C LEU A 88 -4.44 -0.73 -17.58
N GLN A 89 -5.24 0.32 -17.77
CA GLN A 89 -5.22 1.04 -19.04
C GLN A 89 -3.89 1.77 -19.20
N SER A 90 -3.34 1.72 -20.41
CA SER A 90 -2.00 2.22 -20.70
C SER A 90 -1.86 3.73 -20.52
N ASP A 91 -2.91 4.48 -20.83
CA ASP A 91 -2.96 5.93 -20.59
C ASP A 91 -2.80 6.23 -19.10
N PHE A 92 -3.57 5.60 -18.22
CA PHE A 92 -3.43 5.78 -16.77
C PHE A 92 -2.11 5.26 -16.20
N ALA A 93 -1.60 4.14 -16.72
CA ALA A 93 -0.35 3.54 -16.22
C ALA A 93 0.90 4.33 -16.62
N THR A 94 0.86 5.04 -17.75
CA THR A 94 1.99 5.82 -18.28
C THR A 94 1.89 7.31 -17.96
N GLU A 95 0.71 7.79 -17.53
CA GLU A 95 0.50 9.19 -17.21
C GLU A 95 1.35 9.63 -16.02
N ARG A 96 2.06 10.76 -16.19
CA ARG A 96 2.79 11.38 -15.09
C ARG A 96 1.81 12.00 -14.09
N PRO A 97 2.01 11.83 -12.78
CA PRO A 97 1.21 12.52 -11.77
C PRO A 97 1.21 14.04 -12.02
N LEU A 98 0.04 14.68 -11.87
CA LEU A 98 -0.11 16.12 -12.11
C LEU A 98 0.95 16.98 -11.38
N LEU A 99 1.24 16.62 -10.12
CA LEU A 99 2.26 17.32 -9.33
C LEU A 99 3.66 17.17 -9.92
N GLN A 100 4.01 15.99 -10.44
CA GLN A 100 5.29 15.77 -11.11
C GLN A 100 5.40 16.67 -12.34
N SER A 101 4.35 16.71 -13.17
CA SER A 101 4.32 17.56 -14.37
C SER A 101 4.51 19.04 -14.02
N ILE A 102 3.80 19.56 -13.01
CA ILE A 102 3.92 20.97 -12.59
C ILE A 102 5.35 21.29 -12.12
N ILE A 103 5.99 20.40 -11.36
CA ILE A 103 7.34 20.59 -10.82
C ILE A 103 8.38 20.56 -11.96
N GLU A 104 8.27 19.57 -12.86
CA GLU A 104 9.19 19.40 -13.98
C GLU A 104 9.04 20.52 -15.03
N ASP A 105 7.80 20.95 -15.31
CA ASP A 105 7.52 22.06 -16.24
C ASP A 105 8.05 23.40 -15.69
N ALA A 106 8.16 23.55 -14.37
CA ALA A 106 8.83 24.67 -13.73
C ALA A 106 10.37 24.58 -13.76
N GLY A 107 10.94 23.51 -14.33
CA GLY A 107 12.39 23.29 -14.43
C GLY A 107 13.02 22.67 -13.18
N HIS A 108 12.22 22.13 -12.26
CA HIS A 108 12.69 21.47 -11.05
C HIS A 108 12.71 19.95 -11.19
N ILE A 109 13.52 19.28 -10.36
CA ILE A 109 13.57 17.81 -10.30
C ILE A 109 12.55 17.32 -9.26
N CYS A 110 11.62 16.48 -9.68
CA CYS A 110 10.66 15.83 -8.78
C CYS A 110 11.27 14.54 -8.19
N LEU A 111 11.70 14.59 -6.93
CA LEU A 111 12.26 13.44 -6.23
C LEU A 111 11.16 12.63 -5.51
N PHE A 112 10.98 11.37 -5.91
CA PHE A 112 10.08 10.44 -5.21
C PHE A 112 10.84 9.67 -4.14
N LEU A 113 10.49 9.92 -2.88
CA LEU A 113 11.07 9.21 -1.74
C LEU A 113 10.26 7.95 -1.41
N PRO A 114 10.92 6.85 -1.00
CA PRO A 114 10.24 5.67 -0.49
C PRO A 114 9.30 6.02 0.67
N LYS A 115 8.10 5.41 0.68
CA LYS A 115 7.13 5.63 1.77
C LYS A 115 7.69 5.11 3.10
N PHE A 116 7.53 5.90 4.16
CA PHE A 116 7.93 5.57 5.55
C PHE A 116 9.45 5.48 5.78
N HIS A 117 10.24 6.15 4.95
CA HIS A 117 11.69 6.27 5.11
C HIS A 117 12.06 7.74 5.32
N CYS A 118 11.71 8.30 6.49
CA CYS A 118 11.96 9.72 6.81
C CYS A 118 13.45 10.05 6.88
N GLU A 119 14.31 9.07 7.16
CA GLU A 119 15.77 9.18 7.15
C GLU A 119 16.33 9.54 5.77
N LEU A 120 15.59 9.26 4.70
CA LEU A 120 15.97 9.62 3.33
C LEU A 120 15.51 11.02 2.92
N ASN A 121 14.70 11.69 3.75
CA ASN A 121 14.19 13.03 3.47
C ASN A 121 15.15 14.10 4.04
N PRO A 122 15.88 14.86 3.18
CA PRO A 122 16.91 15.80 3.65
C PRO A 122 16.38 16.89 4.59
N ILE A 123 15.09 17.22 4.50
CA ILE A 123 14.50 18.24 5.37
C ILE A 123 14.47 17.78 6.83
N GLU A 124 14.23 16.49 7.10
CA GLU A 124 14.13 15.94 8.46
C GLU A 124 15.45 16.09 9.22
N LEU A 125 16.59 15.93 8.53
CA LEU A 125 17.91 16.18 9.10
C LEU A 125 18.02 17.64 9.58
N PHE A 126 17.57 18.60 8.78
CA PHE A 126 17.60 20.01 9.14
C PHE A 126 16.69 20.34 10.34
N TRP A 127 15.48 19.79 10.37
CA TRP A 127 14.57 19.95 11.50
C TRP A 127 15.14 19.38 12.79
N SER A 128 15.79 18.21 12.73
CA SER A 128 16.43 17.62 13.91
C SER A 128 17.55 18.50 14.47
N TYR A 129 18.36 19.09 13.58
CA TYR A 129 19.48 19.95 13.96
C TYR A 129 19.01 21.23 14.68
N ILE A 130 17.98 21.90 14.15
CA ILE A 130 17.47 23.16 14.74
C ILE A 130 16.82 22.96 16.11
N LYS A 131 16.27 21.76 16.36
CA LYS A 131 15.58 21.46 17.61
C LYS A 131 16.54 21.23 18.78
N THR A 132 17.79 20.92 18.49
CA THR A 132 18.90 20.78 19.45
C THR A 132 19.50 22.14 19.82
#